data_AF-A0A1G8PZG5-F1
#
_entry.id   AF-A0A1G8PZG5-F1
#
_cell.length_a   1.000
_cell.length_b   1.000
_cell.length_c   1.000
_cell.angle_alpha   90.00
_cell.angle_beta   90.00
_cell.angle_gamma   90.00
#
_symmetry.space_group_name_H-M   'P 1'
#
loop_
_entity.id
_entity.type
_entity.pdbx_description
1 polymer ?
#
loop_
_entity_poly.entity_id
_entity_poly.type
_entity_poly.pdbx_seq_one_letter_code
_entity_poly.pdbx_strand_id
1 'polypeptide(L)' 'MWEVRAAEGRLGELVEFVAANADPSAQVYRSAQGEGRVVVIDPTGRGVSDVPPELVARPPHAWPFEPVQRG' A
#
# COMPACT_ATOMS: atom_id res chain seq x y z
N MET A 1 -7.19 -0.59 5.49
CA MET A 1 -5.83 -0.02 5.50
C MET A 1 -4.99 -1.16 5.05
N TRP A 2 -4.15 -0.92 4.07
CA TRP A 2 -3.39 -1.97 3.43
C TRP A 2 -1.93 -1.56 3.47
N GLU A 3 -1.04 -2.47 3.87
CA GLU A 3 0.40 -2.24 3.83
C GLU A 3 1.12 -3.37 3.12
N VAL A 4 2.27 -3.05 2.55
CA VAL A 4 3.19 -4.03 1.95
C VAL A 4 4.63 -3.57 2.15
N ARG A 5 5.55 -4.53 2.25
CA ARG A 5 6.98 -4.26 2.30
C ARG A 5 7.61 -4.62 0.95
N ALA A 6 8.32 -3.66 0.36
CA ALA A 6 9.06 -3.88 -0.87
C ALA A 6 10.21 -4.85 -0.67
N ALA A 7 10.53 -5.62 -1.72
CA ALA A 7 11.83 -6.25 -1.85
C ALA A 7 12.94 -5.18 -1.89
N GLU A 8 14.16 -5.57 -1.54
CA GLU A 8 15.30 -4.65 -1.50
C GLU A 8 15.52 -4.00 -2.88
N GLY A 9 15.65 -2.66 -2.90
CA GLY A 9 15.80 -1.88 -4.13
C GLY A 9 14.52 -1.73 -4.99
N ARG A 10 13.40 -2.38 -4.65
CA ARG A 10 12.17 -2.41 -5.47
C ARG A 10 11.08 -1.43 -5.04
N LEU A 11 11.35 -0.55 -4.06
CA LEU A 11 10.36 0.38 -3.54
C LEU A 11 9.76 1.30 -4.62
N GLY A 12 10.56 1.78 -5.57
CA GLY A 12 10.09 2.65 -6.66
C GLY A 12 9.03 1.95 -7.52
N GLU A 13 9.39 0.76 -8.03
CA GLU A 13 8.50 -0.06 -8.85
C GLU A 13 7.23 -0.48 -8.10
N LEU A 14 7.35 -0.80 -6.81
CA LEU A 14 6.18 -1.13 -5.99
C LEU A 14 5.24 0.07 -5.82
N VAL A 15 5.78 1.28 -5.65
CA VAL A 15 4.98 2.52 -5.56
C VAL A 15 4.26 2.77 -6.88
N GLU A 16 4.93 2.62 -8.02
CA GLU A 16 4.32 2.77 -9.35
C GLU A 16 3.18 1.78 -9.56
N PHE A 17 3.42 0.50 -9.24
CA PHE A 17 2.40 -0.54 -9.32
C PHE A 17 1.19 -0.21 -8.43
N VAL A 18 1.42 0.15 -7.16
CA VAL A 18 0.35 0.50 -6.22
C VAL A 18 -0.42 1.73 -6.69
N ALA A 19 0.26 2.77 -7.16
CA ALA A 19 -0.39 3.99 -7.64
C ALA A 19 -1.27 3.74 -8.88
N ALA A 20 -0.89 2.80 -9.74
CA ALA A 20 -1.67 2.44 -10.93
C ALA A 20 -2.89 1.55 -10.63
N ASN A 21 -2.89 0.81 -9.51
CA ASN A 21 -3.91 -0.21 -9.20
C ASN A 21 -4.75 0.10 -7.96
N ALA A 22 -4.36 1.07 -7.13
CA ALA A 22 -5.17 1.51 -6.01
C ALA A 22 -6.45 2.21 -6.48
N ASP A 23 -7.50 2.14 -5.65
CA ASP A 23 -8.71 2.91 -5.90
C ASP A 23 -8.36 4.41 -6.05
N PRO A 24 -8.95 5.15 -7.01
CA PRO A 24 -8.63 6.57 -7.22
C PRO A 24 -8.89 7.47 -6.00
N SER A 25 -9.76 7.06 -5.08
CA SER A 25 -10.03 7.77 -3.82
C SER A 25 -9.07 7.41 -2.69
N ALA A 26 -8.23 6.39 -2.88
CA ALA A 26 -7.28 5.93 -1.89
C ALA A 26 -6.09 6.89 -1.77
N GLN A 27 -5.55 7.00 -0.57
CA GLN A 27 -4.32 7.74 -0.30
C GLN A 27 -3.15 6.76 -0.20
N VAL A 28 -2.10 7.01 -0.99
CA VAL A 28 -0.91 6.15 -1.06
C VAL A 28 0.27 6.85 -0.42
N TYR A 29 0.92 6.18 0.52
CA TYR A 29 2.10 6.66 1.22
C TYR A 29 3.24 5.67 1.05
N ARG A 30 4.47 6.18 0.99
CA ARG A 30 5.69 5.37 1.07
C ARG A 30 6.50 5.77 2.28
N SER A 31 7.28 4.83 2.81
CA SER A 31 8.23 5.10 3.88
C SER A 31 9.26 6.15 3.43
N ALA A 32 9.39 7.24 4.18
CA ALA A 32 10.43 8.23 3.94
C ALA A 32 11.82 7.73 4.40
N GLN A 33 11.85 6.78 5.35
CA GLN A 33 13.06 6.16 5.90
C GLN A 33 12.75 4.69 6.29
N GLY A 34 13.77 3.84 6.38
CA GLY A 34 13.64 2.45 6.85
C GLY A 34 13.26 1.43 5.76
N GLU A 35 12.48 0.41 6.14
CA GLU A 35 12.31 -0.88 5.45
C GLU A 35 11.57 -0.87 4.09
N GLY A 36 11.38 0.28 3.43
CA GLY A 36 10.73 0.35 2.11
C GLY A 36 9.28 -0.12 2.11
N ARG A 37 8.42 0.53 2.91
CA ARG A 37 6.99 0.19 3.01
C ARG A 37 6.13 1.08 2.12
N VAL A 38 5.05 0.51 1.62
CA VAL A 38 3.95 1.25 0.99
C VAL A 38 2.68 1.00 1.80
N VAL A 39 1.95 2.07 2.10
CA VAL A 39 0.70 2.05 2.86
C VAL A 39 -0.40 2.69 2.00
N VAL A 40 -1.56 2.04 1.94
CA VAL A 40 -2.74 2.49 1.23
C VAL A 40 -3.89 2.65 2.21
N ILE A 41 -4.42 3.87 2.30
CA ILE A 41 -5.65 4.19 3.01
C ILE A 41 -6.76 4.27 1.98
N ASP A 42 -7.43 3.14 1.79
CA ASP A 42 -8.55 2.97 0.85
C ASP A 42 -9.89 2.97 1.61
N PRO A 43 -10.79 3.97 1.38
CA PRO A 43 -12.10 4.04 2.01
C PRO A 43 -13.03 2.87 1.67
N THR A 44 -12.80 2.18 0.56
CA THR A 44 -13.61 1.02 0.13
C THR A 44 -13.20 -0.27 0.85
N GLY A 45 -12.02 -0.27 1.48
CA GLY A 45 -11.46 -1.41 2.20
C GLY A 45 -10.94 -2.55 1.31
N ARG A 46 -10.90 -2.38 -0.01
CA ARG A 46 -10.44 -3.41 -0.96
C ARG A 46 -8.93 -3.56 -0.97
N GLY A 47 -8.20 -2.45 -0.81
CA GLY A 47 -6.74 -2.44 -0.94
C GLY A 47 -6.28 -2.73 -2.37
N VAL A 48 -5.04 -3.16 -2.52
CA VAL A 48 -4.45 -3.52 -3.82
C VAL A 48 -4.30 -5.03 -3.92
N SER A 49 -4.85 -5.61 -4.99
CA SER A 49 -4.76 -7.04 -5.28
C SER A 49 -3.57 -7.35 -6.20
N ASP A 50 -3.23 -8.64 -6.28
CA ASP A 50 -2.33 -9.19 -7.31
C ASP A 50 -0.96 -8.49 -7.40
N VAL A 51 -0.44 -8.03 -6.26
CA VAL A 51 0.90 -7.46 -6.19
C VAL A 51 1.93 -8.50 -6.64
N PRO A 52 2.77 -8.19 -7.64
CA PRO A 52 3.76 -9.14 -8.14
C PRO A 52 4.69 -9.61 -7.01
N PRO A 53 4.88 -10.93 -6.84
CA PRO A 53 5.65 -11.49 -5.72
C PRO A 53 7.11 -11.02 -5.71
N GLU A 54 7.69 -10.70 -6.86
CA GLU A 54 9.06 -10.19 -7.00
C GLU A 54 9.23 -8.77 -6.44
N LEU A 55 8.14 -8.01 -6.29
CA LEU A 55 8.19 -6.65 -5.74
C LEU A 55 8.13 -6.65 -4.22
N VAL A 56 7.84 -7.77 -3.57
CA VAL A 56 7.51 -7.81 -2.13
C VAL A 56 8.49 -8.67 -1.32
N ALA A 57 9.01 -8.10 -0.23
CA ALA A 57 9.74 -8.87 0.80
C ALA A 57 8.79 -9.55 1.78
N ARG A 58 7.58 -9.01 1.93
CA ARG A 58 6.53 -9.55 2.78
C ARG A 58 5.19 -9.38 2.08
N PRO A 59 4.31 -10.40 2.09
CA PRO A 59 2.96 -10.29 1.54
C PRO A 59 2.21 -9.09 2.13
N PRO A 60 1.28 -8.51 1.35
CA PRO A 60 0.45 -7.44 1.86
C PRO A 60 -0.38 -7.85 3.06
N HIS A 61 -0.65 -6.89 3.94
CA HIS A 61 -1.54 -7.07 5.07
C HIS A 61 -2.61 -5.99 5.04
N ALA A 62 -3.87 -6.40 5.19
CA ALA A 62 -5.01 -5.52 5.22
C ALA A 62 -5.69 -5.57 6.59
N TRP A 63 -5.98 -4.40 7.14
CA TRP A 63 -6.80 -4.22 8.32
C TRP A 63 -8.09 -3.48 7.97
N PRO A 64 -9.26 -3.96 8.40
CA PRO A 64 -10.47 -3.15 8.38
C PRO A 64 -10.29 -1.97 9.33
N PHE A 65 -10.72 -0.78 8.91
CA PHE A 65 -10.77 0.40 9.78
C PHE A 65 -12.03 1.20 9.46
N GLU A 66 -12.54 1.94 10.46
CA GLU A 66 -13.69 2.83 10.32
C GLU A 66 -13.21 4.28 10.30
N PRO A 67 -13.68 5.12 9.36
CA PRO A 67 -13.36 6.54 9.37
C PRO A 67 -14.05 7.22 10.56
N VAL A 68 -13.29 7.98 11.34
CA VAL A 68 -13.85 8.85 12.38
C VAL A 68 -14.07 10.24 11.78
N GLN A 69 -15.32 10.70 11.73
CA GLN A 69 -15.59 12.08 11.35
C GLN A 69 -15.08 13.04 12.42
N ARG A 70 -14.25 14.00 12.00
CA ARG A 70 -13.88 15.15 12.82
C ARG A 70 -14.67 16.34 12.28
N GLY A 71 -15.60 16.85 13.10
CA GLY A 71 -16.40 18.03 12.80
C GLY A 71 -15.59 19.32 12.82
#